data_AF-A0A945EF14-F1
#
_entry.id   AF-A0A945EF14-F1
#
_cell.length_a   1.000
_cell.length_b   1.000
_cell.length_c   1.000
_cell.angle_alpha   90.00
_cell.angle_beta   90.00
_cell.angle_gamma   90.00
#
_symmetry.space_group_name_H-M   'P 1'
#
loop_
_entity.id
_entity.type
_entity.pdbx_description
1 polymer ?
#
loop_
_entity_poly.entity_id
_entity_poly.type
_entity_poly.pdbx_seq_one_letter_code
_entity_poly.pdbx_strand_id
1 'polypeptide(L)'
;DSGDRYDIFDTLIIELKLDREVFVSASKLSDSYTKICEYEISRAPEINGAVKTLKKLRSLGISVFISSATPEVTLQKIISMRGWGNIVDNVLGSPDSKLDHLQRILTENKYSISEVIYVGDSEIDREVALLVGCKFIGLGKDWSRFSSKPSTLLNTLENFTTELKL
;
A
#
# COMPACT_ATOMS: atom_id res chain seq x y z
N ASP A 1 -16.79 8.56 18.16
CA ASP A 1 -16.88 7.43 17.25
C ASP A 1 -15.66 7.50 16.35
N SER A 2 -14.67 6.62 16.59
CA SER A 2 -13.43 6.65 15.81
C SER A 2 -13.63 6.08 14.40
N GLY A 3 -14.75 5.37 14.18
CA GLY A 3 -15.02 4.63 12.95
C GLY A 3 -14.07 3.45 12.75
N ASP A 4 -13.29 3.07 13.76
CA ASP A 4 -12.42 1.90 13.68
C ASP A 4 -13.22 0.60 13.83
N ARG A 5 -12.59 -0.50 13.42
CA ARG A 5 -13.26 -1.81 13.38
C ARG A 5 -13.68 -2.34 14.75
N TYR A 6 -12.98 -1.96 15.82
CA TYR A 6 -13.31 -2.39 17.17
C TYR A 6 -14.59 -1.69 17.62
N ASP A 7 -14.67 -0.37 17.43
CA ASP A 7 -15.89 0.42 17.71
C ASP A 7 -17.10 -0.12 16.93
N ILE A 8 -16.91 -0.47 15.65
CA ILE A 8 -17.96 -1.05 14.81
C ILE A 8 -18.43 -2.40 15.37
N PHE A 9 -17.50 -3.30 15.73
CA PHE A 9 -17.88 -4.61 16.26
C PHE A 9 -18.47 -4.52 17.66
N ASP A 10 -18.01 -3.62 18.51
CA ASP A 10 -18.59 -3.40 19.83
C ASP A 10 -20.04 -2.90 19.71
N THR A 11 -20.28 -1.94 18.82
CA THR A 11 -21.62 -1.44 18.51
C THR A 11 -22.53 -2.58 18.02
N LEU A 12 -22.05 -3.38 17.07
CA LEU A 12 -22.79 -4.52 16.53
C LEU A 12 -23.16 -5.55 17.60
N ILE A 13 -22.24 -5.87 18.51
CA ILE A 13 -22.46 -6.83 19.60
C ILE A 13 -23.58 -6.35 20.53
N ILE A 14 -23.57 -5.06 20.89
CA ILE A 14 -24.58 -4.43 21.75
C ILE A 14 -25.95 -4.43 21.07
N GLU A 15 -26.02 -3.98 19.81
CA GLU A 15 -27.27 -3.85 19.07
C GLU A 15 -27.94 -5.21 18.84
N LEU A 16 -27.15 -6.25 18.57
CA LEU A 16 -27.64 -7.61 18.35
C LEU A 16 -27.85 -8.40 19.65
N LYS A 17 -27.57 -7.81 20.83
CA LYS A 17 -27.68 -8.47 22.15
C LYS A 17 -26.89 -9.79 22.23
N LEU A 18 -25.79 -9.87 21.48
CA LEU A 18 -24.99 -11.08 21.38
C LEU A 18 -24.23 -11.38 22.67
N ASP A 19 -24.02 -10.36 23.51
CA ASP A 19 -23.40 -10.46 24.84
C ASP A 19 -24.09 -11.48 25.78
N ARG A 20 -25.37 -11.79 25.54
CA ARG A 20 -26.18 -12.70 26.38
C ARG A 20 -26.34 -14.10 25.80
N GLU A 21 -26.19 -14.25 24.49
CA GLU A 21 -26.49 -15.51 23.78
C GLU A 21 -25.24 -16.20 23.23
N VAL A 22 -24.18 -15.45 22.90
CA VAL A 22 -22.94 -15.96 22.30
C VAL A 22 -21.72 -15.27 22.91
N PHE A 23 -20.75 -16.05 23.40
CA PHE A 23 -19.51 -15.47 23.92
C PHE A 23 -18.59 -14.98 22.78
N VAL A 24 -18.82 -13.75 22.33
CA VAL A 24 -18.05 -13.07 21.28
C VAL A 24 -17.64 -11.68 21.77
N SER A 25 -16.43 -11.25 21.39
CA SER A 25 -15.89 -9.91 21.70
C SER A 25 -15.49 -9.20 20.41
N ALA A 26 -15.49 -7.86 20.42
CA ALA A 26 -15.03 -7.07 19.28
C ALA A 26 -13.59 -7.39 18.92
N SER A 27 -12.71 -7.61 19.90
CA SER A 27 -11.34 -8.06 19.65
C SER A 27 -11.28 -9.37 18.85
N LYS A 28 -12.07 -10.38 19.22
CA LYS A 28 -12.09 -11.67 18.51
C LYS A 28 -12.62 -11.53 17.07
N LEU A 29 -13.62 -10.67 16.86
CA LEU A 29 -14.16 -10.38 15.53
C LEU A 29 -13.18 -9.58 14.68
N SER A 30 -12.57 -8.54 15.23
CA SER A 30 -11.50 -7.76 14.61
C SER A 30 -10.32 -8.63 14.17
N ASP A 31 -9.88 -9.56 15.02
CA ASP A 31 -8.81 -10.50 14.69
C ASP A 31 -9.20 -11.44 13.56
N SER A 32 -10.43 -11.96 13.60
CA SER A 32 -10.95 -12.87 12.57
C SER A 32 -11.10 -12.16 11.23
N TYR A 33 -11.67 -10.95 11.24
CA TYR A 33 -11.76 -10.07 10.08
C TYR A 33 -10.38 -9.77 9.50
N THR A 34 -9.41 -9.40 10.36
CA THR A 34 -8.05 -9.10 9.92
C THR A 34 -7.39 -10.30 9.26
N LYS A 35 -7.54 -11.51 9.82
CA LYS A 35 -7.02 -12.75 9.22
C LYS A 35 -7.66 -13.06 7.86
N ILE A 36 -8.97 -12.85 7.73
CA ILE A 36 -9.69 -13.02 6.45
C ILE A 36 -9.15 -12.01 5.42
N CYS A 37 -9.06 -10.73 5.78
CA CYS A 37 -8.52 -9.70 4.89
C CYS A 37 -7.07 -9.99 4.48
N GLU A 38 -6.19 -10.35 5.42
CA GLU A 38 -4.80 -10.72 5.12
C GLU A 38 -4.73 -11.86 4.10
N TYR A 39 -5.53 -12.91 4.31
CA TYR A 39 -5.58 -14.06 3.43
C TYR A 39 -6.10 -13.69 2.03
N GLU A 40 -7.25 -13.02 1.94
CA GLU A 40 -7.85 -12.63 0.66
C GLU A 40 -6.98 -11.60 -0.08
N ILE A 41 -6.43 -10.61 0.61
CA ILE A 41 -5.52 -9.62 0.03
C ILE A 41 -4.24 -10.31 -0.47
N SER A 42 -3.70 -11.31 0.23
CA SER A 42 -2.51 -12.02 -0.26
C SER A 42 -2.74 -12.79 -1.57
N ARG A 43 -3.98 -13.18 -1.85
CA ARG A 43 -4.39 -13.94 -3.04
C ARG A 43 -5.02 -13.09 -4.13
N ALA A 44 -5.35 -11.83 -3.83
CA ALA A 44 -5.91 -10.91 -4.81
C ALA A 44 -4.99 -10.81 -6.03
N PRO A 45 -5.54 -10.82 -7.26
CA PRO A 45 -4.75 -10.61 -8.47
C PRO A 45 -3.95 -9.32 -8.35
N GLU A 46 -2.68 -9.37 -8.75
CA GLU A 46 -1.89 -8.16 -8.89
C GLU A 46 -2.38 -7.33 -10.09
N ILE A 47 -2.10 -6.02 -10.07
CA ILE A 47 -2.24 -5.21 -11.27
C ILE A 47 -1.35 -5.82 -12.36
N ASN A 48 -1.87 -5.90 -13.59
CA ASN A 48 -1.17 -6.57 -14.66
C ASN A 48 0.26 -6.01 -14.82
N GLY A 49 1.25 -6.91 -14.86
CA GLY A 49 2.67 -6.57 -14.96
C GLY A 49 3.39 -6.28 -13.64
N ALA A 50 2.75 -6.27 -12.48
CA ALA A 50 3.38 -5.87 -11.21
C ALA A 50 4.63 -6.68 -10.86
N VAL A 51 4.53 -8.01 -10.67
CA VAL A 51 5.69 -8.82 -10.26
C VAL A 51 6.77 -8.84 -11.34
N LYS A 52 6.37 -8.84 -12.62
CA LYS A 52 7.32 -8.74 -13.74
C LYS A 52 8.14 -7.45 -13.65
N THR A 53 7.48 -6.33 -13.39
CA THR A 53 8.13 -5.02 -13.25
C THR A 53 9.01 -4.96 -12.01
N LEU A 54 8.54 -5.42 -10.85
CA LEU A 54 9.36 -5.45 -9.63
C LEU A 54 10.65 -6.28 -9.81
N LYS A 55 10.54 -7.47 -10.42
CA LYS A 55 11.70 -8.31 -10.77
C LYS A 55 12.64 -7.61 -11.75
N LYS A 56 12.09 -6.92 -12.75
CA LYS A 56 12.88 -6.19 -13.74
C LYS A 56 13.64 -5.03 -13.11
N LEU A 57 12.99 -4.21 -12.29
CA LEU A 57 13.63 -3.10 -11.55
C LEU A 57 14.78 -3.62 -10.70
N ARG A 58 14.56 -4.70 -9.93
CA ARG A 58 15.63 -5.33 -9.15
C ARG A 58 16.79 -5.82 -10.02
N SER A 59 16.52 -6.41 -11.20
CA SER A 59 17.58 -6.84 -12.12
C SER A 59 18.40 -5.68 -12.72
N LEU A 60 17.83 -4.47 -12.71
CA LEU A 60 18.52 -3.23 -13.11
C LEU A 60 19.24 -2.56 -11.94
N GLY A 61 19.19 -3.13 -10.73
CA GLY A 61 19.76 -2.53 -9.53
C GLY A 61 18.93 -1.37 -8.96
N ILE A 62 17.66 -1.26 -9.35
CA ILE A 62 16.74 -0.24 -8.82
C ILE A 62 16.04 -0.80 -7.58
N SER A 63 16.21 -0.11 -6.46
CA SER A 63 15.56 -0.45 -5.19
C SER A 63 14.04 -0.20 -5.27
N VAL A 64 13.27 -1.10 -4.66
CA VAL A 64 11.81 -1.07 -4.60
C VAL A 64 11.37 -1.00 -3.14
N PHE A 65 10.55 0.00 -2.84
CA PHE A 65 9.95 0.20 -1.52
C PHE A 65 8.42 0.18 -1.64
N ILE A 66 7.74 -0.37 -0.63
CA ILE A 66 6.28 -0.29 -0.52
C ILE A 66 5.92 0.68 0.61
N SER A 67 5.09 1.67 0.30
CA SER A 67 4.56 2.67 1.24
C SER A 67 3.03 2.53 1.31
N SER A 68 2.49 2.06 2.43
CA SER A 68 1.06 1.76 2.58
C SER A 68 0.46 2.31 3.88
N ALA A 69 -0.83 2.62 3.85
CA ALA A 69 -1.59 2.92 5.08
C ALA A 69 -2.00 1.65 5.85
N THR A 70 -1.71 0.46 5.32
CA THR A 70 -1.87 -0.80 6.04
C THR A 70 -0.90 -0.86 7.23
N PRO A 71 -1.32 -1.32 8.42
CA PRO A 71 -0.41 -1.52 9.55
C PRO A 71 0.83 -2.33 9.15
N GLU A 72 2.01 -1.87 9.56
CA GLU A 72 3.29 -2.42 9.09
C GLU A 72 3.41 -3.93 9.30
N VAL A 73 3.03 -4.42 10.48
CA VAL A 73 3.05 -5.86 10.82
C VAL A 73 2.14 -6.66 9.88
N THR A 74 0.94 -6.16 9.59
CA THR A 74 -0.01 -6.79 8.64
C THR A 74 0.53 -6.74 7.21
N LEU A 75 1.12 -5.61 6.80
CA LEU A 75 1.71 -5.45 5.48
C LEU A 75 2.87 -6.44 5.25
N GLN A 76 3.79 -6.55 6.21
CA GLN A 76 4.91 -7.50 6.16
C GLN A 76 4.40 -8.94 5.99
N LYS A 77 3.35 -9.32 6.71
CA LYS A 77 2.72 -10.63 6.59
C LYS A 77 2.13 -10.87 5.21
N ILE A 78 1.40 -9.90 4.65
CA ILE A 78 0.84 -10.00 3.28
C ILE A 78 1.95 -10.17 2.24
N ILE A 79 3.03 -9.40 2.35
CA ILE A 79 4.18 -9.46 1.42
C ILE A 79 4.89 -10.82 1.51
N SER A 80 5.02 -11.36 2.71
CA SER A 80 5.54 -12.72 2.93
C SER A 80 4.63 -13.78 2.29
N MET A 81 3.32 -13.71 2.52
CA MET A 81 2.34 -14.64 1.93
C MET A 81 2.31 -14.57 0.40
N ARG A 82 2.56 -13.41 -0.19
CA ARG A 82 2.71 -13.22 -1.64
C ARG A 82 4.03 -13.73 -2.21
N GLY A 83 5.02 -14.03 -1.36
CA GLY A 83 6.37 -14.42 -1.80
C GLY A 83 7.17 -13.26 -2.38
N TRP A 84 6.85 -12.01 -1.98
CA TRP A 84 7.47 -10.80 -2.54
C TRP A 84 8.71 -10.33 -1.76
N GLY A 85 9.05 -10.98 -0.65
CA GLY A 85 10.19 -10.59 0.20
C GLY A 85 11.55 -10.59 -0.52
N ASN A 86 11.69 -11.34 -1.63
CA ASN A 86 12.91 -11.37 -2.44
C ASN A 86 12.90 -10.40 -3.63
N ILE A 87 11.87 -9.56 -3.78
CA ILE A 87 11.76 -8.59 -4.89
C ILE A 87 11.44 -7.17 -4.44
N VAL A 88 11.22 -6.97 -3.13
CA VAL A 88 11.02 -5.67 -2.48
C VAL A 88 12.11 -5.49 -1.45
N ASP A 89 12.70 -4.31 -1.37
CA ASP A 89 13.83 -4.01 -0.47
C ASP A 89 13.38 -3.61 0.92
N ASN A 90 12.27 -2.86 1.03
CA ASN A 90 11.62 -2.59 2.32
C ASN A 90 10.12 -2.32 2.17
N VAL A 91 9.39 -2.53 3.27
CA VAL A 91 7.95 -2.31 3.37
C VAL A 91 7.68 -1.43 4.57
N LEU A 92 6.94 -0.34 4.35
CA LEU A 92 6.64 0.69 5.34
C LEU A 92 5.12 0.83 5.43
N GLY A 93 4.62 0.65 6.64
CA GLY A 93 3.19 0.69 6.93
C GLY A 93 2.86 1.63 8.09
N SER A 94 1.57 1.80 8.36
CA SER A 94 1.13 2.62 9.49
C SER A 94 1.67 2.07 10.83
N PRO A 95 1.89 2.92 11.86
CA PRO A 95 1.30 4.24 12.07
C PRO A 95 1.96 5.40 11.30
N ASP A 96 3.14 5.19 10.74
CA ASP A 96 3.85 6.21 9.97
C ASP A 96 3.03 6.62 8.73
N SER A 97 3.13 7.89 8.34
CA SER A 97 2.48 8.39 7.14
C SER A 97 3.30 8.07 5.90
N LYS A 98 2.64 8.07 4.73
CA LYS A 98 3.34 7.94 3.44
C LYS A 98 4.41 9.02 3.21
N LEU A 99 4.24 10.19 3.82
CA LEU A 99 5.26 11.25 3.82
C LEU A 99 6.47 10.84 4.65
N ASP A 100 6.25 10.34 5.87
CA ASP A 100 7.32 9.85 6.75
C ASP A 100 8.09 8.71 6.07
N HIS A 101 7.38 7.79 5.41
CA HIS A 101 7.99 6.71 4.62
C HIS A 101 8.95 7.25 3.55
N LEU A 102 8.50 8.21 2.74
CA LEU A 102 9.31 8.77 1.66
C LEU A 102 10.53 9.54 2.19
N GLN A 103 10.35 10.32 3.26
CA GLN A 103 11.46 11.02 3.91
C GLN A 103 12.49 10.05 4.49
N ARG A 104 12.03 8.96 5.12
CA ARG A 104 12.89 7.89 5.64
C ARG A 104 13.66 7.20 4.52
N ILE A 105 13.01 6.86 3.41
CA ILE A 105 13.67 6.25 2.23
C ILE A 105 14.77 7.17 1.70
N LEU A 106 14.49 8.46 1.51
CA LEU A 106 15.47 9.42 1.01
C LEU A 106 16.68 9.55 1.94
N THR A 107 16.44 9.68 3.25
CA THR A 107 17.48 9.94 4.26
C THR A 107 18.34 8.71 4.55
N GLU A 108 17.73 7.55 4.79
CA GLU A 108 18.47 6.32 5.14
C GLU A 108 19.31 5.80 3.97
N ASN A 109 18.83 5.96 2.74
CA ASN A 109 19.51 5.48 1.54
C ASN A 109 20.34 6.55 0.82
N LYS A 110 20.29 7.80 1.29
CA LYS A 110 20.98 8.97 0.70
C LYS A 110 20.62 9.19 -0.77
N TYR A 111 19.37 8.92 -1.14
CA TYR A 111 18.87 9.19 -2.50
C TYR A 111 18.58 10.68 -2.67
N SER A 112 18.90 11.21 -3.84
CA SER A 112 18.40 12.51 -4.28
C SER A 112 16.94 12.39 -4.73
N ILE A 113 16.19 13.48 -4.61
CA ILE A 113 14.77 13.53 -5.02
C ILE A 113 14.60 13.18 -6.51
N SER A 114 15.58 13.54 -7.35
CA SER A 114 15.61 13.21 -8.78
C SER A 114 15.79 11.72 -9.09
N GLU A 115 16.27 10.92 -8.13
CA GLU A 115 16.44 9.47 -8.28
C GLU A 115 15.21 8.68 -7.84
N VAL A 116 14.20 9.34 -7.27
CA VAL A 116 13.01 8.68 -6.73
C VAL A 116 11.79 8.94 -7.61
N ILE A 117 11.09 7.85 -7.93
CA ILE A 117 9.78 7.87 -8.58
C ILE A 117 8.77 7.28 -7.60
N TYR A 118 7.74 8.05 -7.29
CA TYR A 118 6.62 7.59 -6.48
C TYR A 118 5.48 7.11 -7.39
N VAL A 119 5.00 5.89 -7.16
CA VAL A 119 3.93 5.27 -7.95
C VAL A 119 2.75 4.99 -7.03
N GLY A 120 1.54 5.46 -7.39
CA GLY A 120 0.36 5.28 -6.56
C GLY A 120 -0.96 5.52 -7.28
N ASP A 121 -2.05 5.06 -6.68
CA ASP A 121 -3.40 5.04 -7.28
C ASP A 121 -4.38 6.00 -6.59
N SER A 122 -3.89 6.84 -5.67
CA SER A 122 -4.71 7.76 -4.88
C SER A 122 -4.14 9.18 -4.84
N GLU A 123 -5.01 10.16 -4.57
CA GLU A 123 -4.59 11.54 -4.38
C GLU A 123 -3.55 11.70 -3.26
N ILE A 124 -3.64 10.91 -2.18
CA ILE A 124 -2.67 10.94 -1.08
C ILE A 124 -1.25 10.62 -1.59
N ASP A 125 -1.11 9.66 -2.51
CA ASP A 125 0.18 9.33 -3.12
C ASP A 125 0.72 10.48 -3.97
N ARG A 126 -0.17 11.13 -4.72
CA ARG A 126 0.18 12.27 -5.56
C ARG A 126 0.62 13.46 -4.72
N GLU A 127 -0.12 13.78 -3.66
CA GLU A 127 0.18 14.89 -2.76
C GLU A 127 1.53 14.69 -2.06
N VAL A 128 1.82 13.48 -1.58
CA VAL A 128 3.12 13.15 -0.97
C VAL A 128 4.27 13.37 -1.95
N ALA A 129 4.12 12.87 -3.18
CA ALA A 129 5.14 13.04 -4.21
C ALA A 129 5.35 14.51 -4.58
N LEU A 130 4.28 15.30 -4.70
CA LEU A 130 4.32 16.73 -4.98
C LEU A 130 4.95 17.53 -3.83
N LEU A 131 4.60 17.22 -2.59
CA LEU A 131 5.10 17.90 -1.39
C LEU A 131 6.62 17.70 -1.24
N VAL A 132 7.12 16.50 -1.52
CA VAL A 132 8.55 16.18 -1.49
C VAL A 132 9.26 16.62 -2.77
N GLY A 133 8.53 16.79 -3.88
CA GLY A 133 9.05 17.21 -5.17
C GLY A 133 9.63 16.07 -6.02
N CYS A 134 9.30 14.81 -5.72
CA CYS A 134 9.74 13.67 -6.55
C CYS A 134 8.77 13.43 -7.72
N LYS A 135 9.21 12.65 -8.72
CA LYS A 135 8.37 12.34 -9.87
C LYS A 135 7.21 11.43 -9.45
N PHE A 136 5.99 11.84 -9.75
CA PHE A 136 4.79 11.02 -9.53
C PHE A 136 4.33 10.31 -10.80
N ILE A 137 3.88 9.06 -10.64
CA ILE A 137 3.17 8.29 -11.66
C ILE A 137 1.86 7.79 -11.06
N GLY A 138 0.75 8.19 -11.66
CA GLY A 138 -0.58 7.70 -11.29
C GLY A 138 -0.82 6.31 -11.85
N LEU A 139 -1.48 5.44 -11.08
CA LEU A 139 -2.03 4.17 -11.52
C LEU A 139 -3.56 4.19 -11.50
N GLY A 140 -4.18 3.78 -12.60
CA GLY A 140 -5.64 3.71 -12.71
C GLY A 140 -6.15 3.70 -14.14
N LYS A 141 -7.40 3.24 -14.32
CA LYS A 141 -8.09 3.27 -15.63
C LYS A 141 -8.33 4.69 -16.13
N ASP A 142 -8.56 5.61 -15.20
CA ASP A 142 -8.76 7.03 -15.42
C ASP A 142 -8.17 7.82 -14.24
N TRP A 143 -8.31 9.14 -14.26
CA TRP A 143 -7.76 10.03 -13.24
C TRP A 143 -8.79 10.46 -12.17
N SER A 144 -9.97 9.83 -12.10
CA SER A 144 -11.06 10.22 -11.17
C SER A 144 -10.67 10.20 -9.70
N ARG A 145 -9.59 9.48 -9.35
CA ARG A 145 -9.03 9.39 -7.99
C ARG A 145 -8.03 10.49 -7.66
N PHE A 146 -7.75 11.40 -8.60
CA PHE A 146 -6.83 12.51 -8.44
C PHE A 146 -7.55 13.85 -8.61
N SER A 147 -7.11 14.86 -7.86
CA SER A 147 -7.68 16.21 -7.95
C SER A 147 -7.29 16.92 -9.26
N SER A 148 -6.18 16.51 -9.88
CA SER A 148 -5.86 16.86 -11.26
C SER A 148 -5.09 15.75 -11.97
N LYS A 149 -5.18 15.73 -13.32
CA LYS A 149 -4.59 14.68 -14.15
C LYS A 149 -3.07 14.57 -13.92
N PRO A 150 -2.56 13.40 -13.50
CA PRO A 150 -1.12 13.16 -13.40
C PRO A 150 -0.42 13.32 -14.77
N SER A 151 0.83 13.79 -14.75
CA SER A 151 1.63 13.93 -15.98
C SER A 151 1.84 12.58 -16.67
N THR A 152 1.96 11.50 -15.90
CA THR A 152 1.98 10.12 -16.35
C THR A 152 0.90 9.34 -15.60
N LEU A 153 -0.02 8.71 -16.33
CA LEU A 153 -1.06 7.84 -15.80
C LEU A 153 -1.01 6.51 -16.53
N LEU A 154 -0.80 5.42 -15.80
CA LEU A 154 -0.72 4.07 -16.35
C LEU A 154 -1.90 3.23 -15.86
N ASN A 155 -2.50 2.44 -16.76
CA ASN A 155 -3.57 1.51 -16.38
C ASN A 155 -3.02 0.16 -15.88
N THR A 156 -1.78 -0.15 -16.22
CA THR A 156 -1.08 -1.38 -15.81
C THR A 156 0.38 -1.07 -15.53
N LEU A 157 1.11 -2.04 -14.97
CA LEU A 157 2.57 -1.97 -14.86
C LEU A 157 3.27 -2.73 -15.99
N GLU A 158 2.55 -3.18 -17.02
CA GLU A 158 3.20 -3.71 -18.22
C GLU A 158 4.04 -2.62 -18.88
N ASN A 159 5.24 -2.97 -19.33
CA ASN A 159 6.17 -2.05 -20.00
C ASN A 159 6.63 -0.83 -19.19
N PHE A 160 6.41 -0.83 -17.86
CA PHE A 160 6.78 0.26 -16.96
C PHE A 160 8.20 0.81 -17.19
N THR A 161 9.20 -0.07 -17.28
CA THR A 161 10.59 0.35 -17.53
C THR A 161 10.78 0.99 -18.90
N THR A 162 10.07 0.51 -19.92
CA THR A 162 10.12 1.06 -21.28
C THR A 162 9.49 2.44 -21.35
N GLU A 163 8.31 2.62 -20.73
CA GLU A 163 7.58 3.89 -20.72
C GLU A 163 8.33 4.97 -19.96
N LEU A 164 9.09 4.59 -18.93
CA LEU A 164 9.91 5.50 -18.14
C LEU A 164 11.34 5.65 -18.63
N LYS A 165 11.75 4.89 -19.66
CA LYS A 165 13.10 4.87 -20.21
C LYS A 165 14.16 4.56 -19.13
N LEU A 166 13.86 3.57 -18.28
CA LEU A 166 14.73 3.04 -17.23
C LEU A 166 15.63 1.91 -17.76
#